data_AF-A0A239NAJ0-F1
#
_entry.id   AF-A0A239NAJ0-F1
#
_cell.length_a   1.000
_cell.length_b   1.000
_cell.length_c   1.000
_cell.angle_alpha   90.00
_cell.angle_beta   90.00
_cell.angle_gamma   90.00
#
_symmetry.space_group_name_H-M   'P 1'
#
loop_
_entity.id
_entity.type
_entity.pdbx_description
1 polymer ?
#
loop_
_entity_poly.entity_id
_entity_poly.type
_entity_poly.pdbx_seq_one_letter_code
_entity_poly.pdbx_strand_id
1 'polypeptide(L)'
;MTGYLVTLAAVAVLSGSARAAEVNDYPTSARAEYVFGCMKANGETRQSIEQCSCSIDVVASLVPYTRYITAETALSMSQVRGNLSAQFRTSEQANSAINDVRRAQAEAEVRCF
;
A
#
# COMPACT_ATOMS: atom_id res chain seq x y z
N MET A 1 30.67 32.50 49.60
CA MET A 1 31.24 32.57 48.24
C MET A 1 31.51 31.14 47.78
N THR A 2 30.46 30.48 47.29
CA THR A 2 30.39 29.08 46.77
C THR A 2 28.91 28.93 46.40
N GLY A 3 28.47 28.71 45.16
CA GLY A 3 29.10 28.09 44.01
C GLY A 3 28.15 27.00 43.53
N TYR A 4 27.40 27.30 42.46
CA TYR A 4 26.72 26.38 41.53
C TYR A 4 25.87 25.24 42.07
N LEU A 5 24.55 25.31 41.83
CA LEU A 5 23.78 24.18 41.29
C LEU A 5 22.59 24.73 40.48
N VAL A 6 22.88 25.26 39.28
CA VAL A 6 21.86 25.46 38.24
C VAL A 6 21.40 24.07 37.80
N THR A 7 20.28 23.61 38.35
CA THR A 7 19.61 22.40 37.92
C THR A 7 18.83 22.71 36.65
N LEU A 8 19.46 22.48 35.50
CA LEU A 8 18.80 22.37 34.21
C LEU A 8 17.89 21.14 34.25
N ALA A 9 16.63 21.33 34.63
CA ALA A 9 15.59 20.34 34.45
C ALA A 9 15.32 20.22 32.94
N ALA A 10 15.92 19.21 32.32
CA ALA A 10 15.61 18.81 30.95
C ALA A 10 14.14 18.36 30.91
N VAL A 11 13.28 19.22 30.36
CA VAL A 11 11.92 18.81 29.97
C VAL A 11 12.09 17.83 28.82
N ALA A 12 12.00 16.54 29.13
CA ALA A 12 11.86 15.50 28.12
C ALA A 12 10.56 15.77 27.37
N VAL A 13 10.68 16.30 26.16
CA VAL A 13 9.59 16.34 25.19
C VAL A 13 9.27 14.88 24.90
N LEU A 14 8.21 14.36 25.51
CA LEU A 14 7.58 13.13 25.04
C LEU A 14 7.07 13.46 23.64
N SER A 15 7.87 13.10 22.64
CA SER A 15 7.43 12.94 21.27
C SER A 15 6.34 11.88 21.27
N GLY A 16 5.10 12.31 21.53
CA GLY A 16 3.92 11.53 21.23
C GLY A 16 4.01 11.21 19.75
N SER A 17 4.34 9.96 19.45
CA SER A 17 4.22 9.42 18.12
C SER A 17 2.76 9.58 17.75
N ALA A 18 2.46 10.59 16.94
CA ALA A 18 1.15 10.76 16.36
C ALA A 18 0.80 9.44 15.68
N ARG A 19 -0.07 8.65 16.31
CA ARG A 19 -0.71 7.48 15.72
C ARG A 19 -1.71 8.02 14.69
N ALA A 20 -1.22 8.61 13.61
CA ALA A 20 -1.96 8.81 12.38
C ALA A 20 -1.93 7.52 11.54
N ALA A 21 -1.96 6.36 12.20
CA ALA A 21 -1.78 5.06 11.59
C ALA A 21 -3.00 4.17 11.91
N GLU A 22 -4.15 4.57 11.40
CA GLU A 22 -5.33 3.69 11.25
C GLU A 22 -6.18 4.02 10.02
N VAL A 23 -5.73 4.91 9.13
CA VAL A 23 -6.46 5.23 7.88
C VAL A 23 -5.79 4.62 6.64
N ASN A 24 -4.51 4.25 6.71
CA ASN A 24 -3.84 3.61 5.60
C ASN A 24 -2.63 2.78 6.05
N ASP A 25 -2.66 1.47 5.83
CA ASP A 25 -1.56 0.55 6.08
C ASP A 25 -0.61 0.40 4.88
N TYR A 26 -0.90 1.06 3.75
CA TYR A 26 -0.04 1.05 2.58
C TYR A 26 1.08 2.10 2.74
N PRO A 27 2.35 1.72 2.53
CA PRO A 27 3.44 2.67 2.41
C PRO A 27 3.18 3.67 1.28
N THR A 28 3.64 4.92 1.46
CA THR A 28 3.51 5.96 0.43
C THR A 28 4.10 5.54 -0.91
N SER A 29 5.22 4.80 -0.90
CA SER A 29 5.83 4.25 -2.12
C SER A 29 4.90 3.29 -2.85
N ALA A 30 4.24 2.37 -2.15
CA ALA A 30 3.31 1.42 -2.75
C ALA A 30 2.11 2.12 -3.40
N ARG A 31 1.59 3.18 -2.75
CA ARG A 31 0.51 3.99 -3.31
C ARG A 31 0.97 4.73 -4.57
N ALA A 32 2.16 5.32 -4.54
CA ALA A 32 2.73 6.03 -5.67
C ALA A 32 3.00 5.10 -6.86
N GLU A 33 3.55 3.91 -6.61
CA GLU A 33 3.80 2.89 -7.62
C GLU A 33 2.50 2.38 -8.25
N TYR A 34 1.45 2.16 -7.44
CA TYR A 34 0.12 1.83 -7.95
C TYR A 34 -0.42 2.92 -8.87
N VAL A 35 -0.40 4.18 -8.42
CA VAL A 35 -0.90 5.32 -9.21
C VAL A 35 -0.12 5.44 -10.52
N PHE A 36 1.21 5.30 -10.47
CA PHE A 36 2.06 5.31 -11.65
C PHE A 36 1.66 4.20 -12.64
N GLY A 37 1.53 2.95 -12.17
CA GLY A 37 1.11 1.83 -13.01
C GLY A 37 -0.29 2.01 -13.61
N CYS A 38 -1.23 2.50 -12.81
CA CYS A 38 -2.60 2.80 -13.24
C CYS A 38 -2.62 3.89 -14.33
N MET A 39 -1.82 4.96 -14.20
CA MET A 39 -1.72 6.00 -15.20
C MET A 39 -1.19 5.48 -16.54
N LYS A 40 -0.23 4.55 -16.53
CA LYS A 40 0.28 3.91 -17.75
C LYS A 40 -0.82 3.18 -18.53
N ALA A 41 -1.85 2.68 -17.84
CA ALA A 41 -3.00 2.04 -18.47
C ALA A 41 -4.11 3.03 -18.88
N ASN A 42 -4.14 4.25 -18.30
CA ASN A 42 -5.27 5.18 -18.37
C ASN A 42 -4.92 6.57 -18.95
N GLY A 43 -3.84 6.67 -19.74
CA GLY A 43 -3.56 7.84 -20.58
C GLY A 43 -2.72 8.96 -19.97
N GLU A 44 -2.16 8.78 -18.76
CA GLU A 44 -1.14 9.66 -18.16
C GLU A 44 -1.52 11.16 -18.08
N THR A 45 -2.82 11.46 -17.94
CA THR A 45 -3.35 12.82 -17.81
C THR A 45 -3.51 13.23 -16.34
N ARG A 46 -3.71 14.54 -16.10
CA ARG A 46 -4.10 15.04 -14.76
C ARG A 46 -5.37 14.35 -14.24
N GLN A 47 -6.36 14.12 -15.09
CA GLN A 47 -7.58 13.39 -14.73
C GLN A 47 -7.26 11.95 -14.30
N SER A 48 -6.39 11.26 -15.03
CA SER A 48 -5.99 9.89 -14.66
C SER A 48 -5.30 9.83 -13.30
N ILE A 49 -4.54 10.86 -12.90
CA ILE A 49 -3.95 10.95 -11.54
C ILE A 49 -5.06 10.96 -10.48
N GLU A 50 -6.12 11.74 -10.68
CA GLU A 50 -7.23 11.85 -9.74
C GLU A 50 -7.99 10.52 -9.63
N GLN A 51 -8.32 9.90 -10.77
CA GLN A 51 -9.02 8.61 -10.81
C GLN A 51 -8.17 7.47 -10.22
N CYS A 52 -6.89 7.39 -10.59
CA CYS A 52 -5.96 6.38 -10.05
C CYS A 52 -5.69 6.56 -8.56
N SER A 53 -5.67 7.81 -8.07
CA SER A 53 -5.56 8.11 -6.63
C SER A 53 -6.81 7.66 -5.88
N CYS A 54 -8.01 7.95 -6.40
CA CYS A 54 -9.27 7.43 -5.87
C CYS A 54 -9.26 5.90 -5.83
N SER A 55 -8.77 5.26 -6.89
CA SER A 55 -8.76 3.81 -7.02
C SER A 55 -7.92 3.12 -5.94
N ILE A 56 -6.71 3.61 -5.66
CA ILE A 56 -5.88 3.05 -4.59
C ILE A 56 -6.48 3.30 -3.19
N ASP A 57 -7.18 4.41 -3.00
CA ASP A 57 -7.88 4.69 -1.73
C ASP A 57 -9.00 3.68 -1.49
N VAL A 58 -9.77 3.34 -2.53
CA VAL A 58 -10.79 2.29 -2.46
C VAL A 58 -10.16 0.92 -2.21
N VAL A 59 -9.10 0.56 -2.96
CA VAL A 59 -8.41 -0.72 -2.77
C VAL A 59 -7.88 -0.86 -1.33
N ALA A 60 -7.21 0.16 -0.81
CA ALA A 60 -6.67 0.15 0.55
C ALA A 60 -7.76 0.10 1.64
N SER A 61 -8.97 0.57 1.34
CA SER A 61 -10.12 0.45 2.27
C SER A 61 -10.71 -0.96 2.34
N LEU A 62 -10.45 -1.81 1.34
CA LEU A 62 -11.06 -3.14 1.19
C LEU A 62 -10.06 -4.28 1.39
N VAL A 63 -8.77 -4.03 1.14
CA VAL A 63 -7.71 -5.04 1.12
C VAL A 63 -6.56 -4.58 2.02
N PRO A 64 -6.18 -5.38 3.04
CA PRO A 64 -4.98 -5.11 3.82
C PRO A 64 -3.71 -5.17 2.96
N TYR A 65 -2.72 -4.33 3.27
CA TYR A 65 -1.47 -4.23 2.50
C TYR A 65 -0.75 -5.58 2.36
N THR A 66 -0.78 -6.43 3.40
CA THR A 66 -0.20 -7.77 3.34
C THR A 66 -0.84 -8.65 2.26
N ARG A 67 -2.17 -8.55 2.06
CA ARG A 67 -2.86 -9.30 1.00
C ARG A 67 -2.52 -8.73 -0.37
N TYR A 68 -2.43 -7.41 -0.48
CA TYR A 68 -2.01 -6.73 -1.70
C TYR A 68 -0.61 -7.16 -2.17
N ILE A 69 0.40 -7.09 -1.30
CA ILE A 69 1.77 -7.47 -1.69
C ILE A 69 1.90 -8.97 -1.95
N THR A 70 1.10 -9.80 -1.27
CA THR A 70 1.01 -11.24 -1.55
C THR A 70 0.51 -11.48 -2.98
N ALA A 71 -0.56 -10.79 -3.38
CA ALA A 71 -1.10 -10.88 -4.74
C ALA A 71 -0.10 -10.40 -5.79
N GLU A 72 0.54 -9.25 -5.57
CA GLU A 72 1.55 -8.69 -6.48
C GLU A 72 2.74 -9.64 -6.66
N THR A 73 3.25 -10.17 -5.55
CA THR A 73 4.35 -11.14 -5.54
C THR A 73 3.96 -12.41 -6.30
N ALA A 74 2.76 -12.94 -6.05
CA ALA A 74 2.26 -14.11 -6.75
C ALA A 74 2.17 -13.88 -8.27
N LEU A 75 1.66 -12.73 -8.69
CA LEU A 75 1.57 -12.36 -10.12
C LEU A 75 2.96 -12.19 -10.74
N SER A 76 3.91 -11.57 -10.05
CA SER A 76 5.30 -11.43 -10.50
C SER A 76 5.97 -12.80 -10.66
N MET A 77 5.87 -13.67 -9.64
CA MET A 77 6.43 -15.04 -9.68
C MET A 77 5.75 -15.94 -10.71
N SER A 78 4.46 -15.74 -10.98
CA SER A 78 3.72 -16.51 -11.99
C SER A 78 4.23 -16.29 -13.43
N GLN A 79 4.94 -15.18 -13.67
CA GLN A 79 5.53 -14.83 -14.97
C GLN A 79 6.93 -15.43 -15.16
N VAL A 80 7.58 -15.88 -14.09
CA VAL A 80 8.88 -16.56 -14.15
C VAL A 80 8.73 -17.92 -14.84
N ARG A 81 9.66 -18.29 -15.72
CA ARG A 81 9.65 -19.60 -16.39
C ARG A 81 10.25 -20.67 -15.48
N GLY A 82 9.63 -21.85 -15.42
CA GLY A 82 10.15 -23.02 -14.70
C GLY A 82 9.18 -23.60 -13.67
N ASN A 83 9.63 -24.63 -12.95
CA ASN A 83 8.77 -25.37 -12.01
C ASN A 83 8.30 -24.53 -10.81
N LEU A 84 9.05 -23.48 -10.44
CA LEU A 84 8.69 -22.58 -9.36
C LEU A 84 7.40 -21.79 -9.67
N SER A 85 7.14 -21.40 -10.92
CA SER A 85 5.91 -20.68 -11.25
C SER A 85 4.67 -21.57 -11.24
N ALA A 86 4.80 -22.88 -11.46
CA ALA A 86 3.70 -23.83 -11.32
C ALA A 86 3.19 -23.90 -9.86
N GLN A 87 4.11 -23.79 -8.89
CA GLN A 87 3.76 -23.81 -7.46
C GLN A 87 3.01 -22.53 -7.04
N PHE A 88 3.45 -21.35 -7.51
CA PHE A 88 2.74 -20.09 -7.22
C PHE A 88 1.37 -19.99 -7.88
N ARG A 89 1.21 -20.53 -9.10
CA ARG A 89 -0.10 -20.57 -9.80
C ARG A 89 -1.14 -21.45 -9.10
N THR A 90 -0.70 -22.47 -8.38
CA THR A 90 -1.57 -23.46 -7.73
C THR A 90 -1.79 -23.20 -6.24
N SER A 91 -1.09 -22.23 -5.65
CA SER A 91 -1.25 -21.88 -4.24
C SER A 91 -2.62 -21.23 -3.97
N GLU A 92 -3.39 -21.82 -3.06
CA GLU A 92 -4.69 -21.29 -2.61
C GLU A 92 -4.54 -19.92 -1.94
N GLN A 93 -3.47 -19.72 -1.16
CA GLN A 93 -3.19 -18.45 -0.52
C GLN A 93 -2.92 -17.34 -1.55
N ALA A 94 -2.16 -17.65 -2.60
CA ALA A 94 -1.88 -16.72 -3.69
C ALA A 94 -3.16 -16.39 -4.47
N ASN A 95 -3.93 -17.41 -4.86
CA ASN A 95 -5.15 -17.24 -5.62
C ASN A 95 -6.22 -16.44 -4.85
N SER A 96 -6.39 -16.71 -3.55
CA SER A 96 -7.31 -15.94 -2.72
C SER A 96 -6.89 -14.47 -2.59
N ALA A 97 -5.60 -14.18 -2.42
CA ALA A 97 -5.09 -12.80 -2.36
C ALA A 97 -5.31 -12.06 -3.69
N ILE A 98 -5.03 -12.72 -4.82
CA ILE A 98 -5.30 -12.19 -6.15
C ILE A 98 -6.79 -11.87 -6.33
N ASN A 99 -7.68 -12.76 -5.89
CA ASN A 99 -9.13 -12.56 -6.00
C ASN A 99 -9.63 -11.40 -5.14
N ASP A 100 -9.09 -11.22 -3.93
CA ASP A 100 -9.42 -10.07 -3.07
C ASP A 100 -9.05 -8.74 -3.74
N VAL A 101 -7.82 -8.66 -4.29
CA VAL A 101 -7.36 -7.46 -5.00
C VAL A 101 -8.18 -7.20 -6.26
N ARG A 102 -8.48 -8.23 -7.06
CA ARG A 102 -9.32 -8.09 -8.27
C ARG A 102 -10.72 -7.59 -7.96
N ARG A 103 -11.34 -8.09 -6.88
CA ARG A 103 -12.65 -7.64 -6.42
C ARG A 103 -12.61 -6.17 -6.01
N ALA A 104 -11.61 -5.77 -5.23
CA ALA A 104 -11.44 -4.38 -4.82
C ALA A 104 -11.16 -3.45 -6.01
N GLN A 105 -10.40 -3.90 -7.01
CA GLN A 105 -10.18 -3.15 -8.25
C GLN A 105 -11.46 -2.99 -9.08
N ALA A 106 -12.31 -4.01 -9.15
CA ALA A 106 -13.60 -3.91 -9.83
C ALA A 106 -14.53 -2.91 -9.13
N GLU A 107 -14.50 -2.85 -7.80
CA GLU A 107 -15.24 -1.86 -7.03
C GLU A 107 -14.67 -0.44 -7.22
N ALA A 108 -13.34 -0.31 -7.28
CA ALA A 108 -12.67 0.94 -7.59
C ALA A 108 -13.00 1.44 -9.00
N GLU A 109 -13.10 0.55 -9.99
CA GLU A 109 -13.51 0.90 -11.36
C GLU A 109 -14.87 1.60 -11.35
N VAL A 110 -15.87 0.98 -10.73
CA VAL A 110 -17.24 1.54 -10.68
C VAL A 110 -17.32 2.86 -9.92
N ARG A 111 -16.46 3.08 -8.92
CA ARG A 111 -16.50 4.25 -8.05
C ARG A 111 -15.68 5.43 -8.55
N CYS A 112 -14.59 5.17 -9.28
CA CYS A 112 -13.56 6.16 -9.57
C CYS A 112 -13.35 6.44 -11.06
N PHE A 113 -13.84 5.58 -11.96
CA PHE A 113 -13.68 5.71 -13.41
C PHE A 113 -15.04 5.88 -14.11
#